data_AF-A0A0B7FMQ9-F1
#
_entry.id   AF-A0A0B7FMQ9-F1
#
_cell.length_a   1.000
_cell.length_b   1.000
_cell.length_c   1.000
_cell.angle_alpha   90.00
_cell.angle_beta   90.00
_cell.angle_gamma   90.00
#
_symmetry.space_group_name_H-M   'P 1'
#
loop_
_entity.id
_entity.type
_entity.pdbx_description
1 polymer ?
#
loop_
_entity_poly.entity_id
_entity_poly.type
_entity_poly.pdbx_seq_one_letter_code
_entity_poly.pdbx_strand_id
1 'polypeptide(L)'
;MAKSMRSKSKRAFRRTKREEGVYAAVHAARLERLSSKLAAKVSADKDGDQNMNQGEDAEGEQVEDIGEDTAMSGEADEGEGSTAPKKISTSGPRGSRREEWRKSKGLPARSKGGNRMNKHGVIASSKRSGRTKRRR
;
A
#
# COMPACT_ATOMS: atom_id res chain seq x y z
N MET A 1 39.63 -9.29 -29.14
CA MET A 1 38.17 -9.54 -29.01
C MET A 1 37.57 -8.66 -27.92
N ALA A 2 36.51 -7.91 -28.23
CA ALA A 2 35.77 -7.16 -27.22
C ALA A 2 35.02 -8.11 -26.26
N LYS A 3 34.74 -7.66 -25.03
CA LYS A 3 33.96 -8.43 -24.06
C LYS A 3 32.46 -8.19 -24.27
N SER A 4 31.66 -9.25 -24.27
CA SER A 4 30.19 -9.16 -24.32
C SER A 4 29.62 -8.40 -23.11
N MET A 5 28.44 -7.78 -23.28
CA MET A 5 27.68 -7.13 -22.19
C MET A 5 27.38 -8.06 -21.01
N ARG A 6 27.24 -9.37 -21.27
CA ARG A 6 26.94 -10.39 -20.25
C ARG A 6 28.21 -11.10 -19.75
N SER A 7 29.40 -10.66 -20.15
CA SER A 7 30.65 -11.22 -19.65
C SER A 7 30.73 -11.09 -18.12
N LYS A 8 31.20 -12.15 -17.46
CA LYS A 8 31.26 -12.21 -15.98
C LYS A 8 32.17 -11.12 -15.41
N SER A 9 33.33 -10.91 -16.01
CA SER A 9 34.29 -9.88 -15.57
C SER A 9 33.71 -8.46 -15.65
N LYS A 10 33.07 -8.08 -16.75
CA LYS A 10 32.46 -6.73 -16.86
C LYS A 10 31.23 -6.58 -15.96
N ARG A 11 30.44 -7.64 -15.74
CA ARG A 11 29.32 -7.59 -14.79
C ARG A 11 29.77 -7.43 -13.34
N ALA A 12 30.80 -8.16 -12.92
CA ALA A 12 31.40 -8.04 -11.59
C ALA A 12 31.93 -6.61 -11.36
N PHE A 13 32.68 -6.07 -12.31
CA PHE A 13 33.17 -4.68 -12.25
C PHE A 13 32.04 -3.63 -12.20
N ARG A 14 30.94 -3.85 -12.92
CA ARG A 14 29.75 -2.98 -12.82
C ARG A 14 29.07 -3.11 -11.46
N ARG A 15 29.10 -4.29 -10.84
CA ARG A 15 28.54 -4.51 -9.51
C ARG A 15 29.32 -3.72 -8.47
N THR A 16 30.65 -3.86 -8.42
CA THR A 16 31.50 -3.09 -7.49
C THR A 16 31.31 -1.59 -7.66
N LYS A 17 31.26 -1.08 -8.90
CA LYS A 17 30.95 0.34 -9.16
C LYS A 17 29.59 0.81 -8.62
N ARG A 18 28.57 -0.06 -8.61
CA ARG A 18 27.24 0.30 -8.10
C ARG A 18 27.17 0.25 -6.58
N GLU A 19 27.89 -0.66 -5.95
CA GLU A 19 27.83 -0.90 -4.50
C GLU A 19 28.83 -0.03 -3.72
N GLU A 20 30.04 0.15 -4.24
CA GLU A 20 31.16 0.82 -3.54
C GLU A 20 31.54 2.16 -4.18
N GLY A 21 31.04 2.44 -5.39
CA GLY A 21 31.38 3.65 -6.14
C GLY A 21 30.47 4.84 -5.85
N VAL A 22 30.74 5.94 -6.56
CA VAL A 22 29.96 7.20 -6.52
C VAL A 22 28.45 6.99 -6.75
N TYR A 23 28.08 5.97 -7.54
CA TYR A 23 26.67 5.62 -7.78
C TYR A 23 25.91 5.28 -6.49
N ALA A 24 26.57 4.62 -5.52
CA ALA A 24 25.94 4.27 -4.25
C ALA A 24 25.61 5.53 -3.43
N ALA A 25 26.57 6.44 -3.30
CA ALA A 25 26.40 7.68 -2.55
C ALA A 25 25.31 8.59 -3.14
N VAL A 26 25.31 8.77 -4.47
CA VAL A 26 24.27 9.56 -5.16
C VAL A 26 22.89 8.94 -5.01
N HIS A 27 22.80 7.61 -5.10
CA HIS A 27 21.54 6.90 -4.90
C HIS A 27 21.03 7.03 -3.47
N ALA A 28 21.90 6.91 -2.46
CA ALA A 28 21.56 7.10 -1.06
C ALA A 28 21.04 8.52 -0.78
N ALA A 29 21.76 9.56 -1.24
CA ALA A 29 21.33 10.95 -1.10
C ALA A 29 19.97 11.22 -1.76
N ARG A 30 19.71 10.62 -2.93
CA ARG A 30 18.40 10.74 -3.59
C ARG A 30 17.29 10.06 -2.77
N LEU A 31 17.57 8.89 -2.20
CA LEU A 31 16.61 8.19 -1.34
C LEU A 31 16.28 8.99 -0.08
N GLU A 32 17.30 9.56 0.58
CA GLU A 32 17.13 10.43 1.74
C GLU A 32 16.29 11.67 1.40
N ARG A 33 16.59 12.34 0.28
CA ARG A 33 15.78 13.47 -0.17
C ARG A 33 14.31 13.10 -0.38
N LEU A 34 14.04 11.93 -0.95
CA LEU A 34 12.68 11.46 -1.19
C LEU A 34 11.99 11.07 0.12
N SER A 35 12.68 10.41 1.05
CA SER A 35 12.11 10.04 2.35
C SER A 35 11.81 11.28 3.18
N SER A 36 12.68 12.29 3.19
CA SER A 36 12.43 13.57 3.85
C SER A 36 11.21 14.29 3.26
N LYS A 37 11.07 14.32 1.93
CA LYS A 37 9.89 14.90 1.27
C LYS A 37 8.59 14.17 1.64
N LEU A 38 8.62 12.84 1.64
CA LEU A 38 7.45 12.04 2.01
C LEU A 38 7.09 12.22 3.48
N ALA A 39 8.09 12.27 4.37
CA ALA A 39 7.88 12.54 5.79
C ALA A 39 7.29 13.93 6.02
N ALA A 40 7.75 14.95 5.27
CA ALA A 40 7.19 16.29 5.31
C ALA A 40 5.72 16.32 4.87
N LYS A 41 5.38 15.66 3.75
CA LYS A 41 3.97 15.55 3.30
C LYS A 41 3.09 14.83 4.34
N VAL A 42 3.53 13.67 4.82
CA VAL A 42 2.78 12.89 5.81
C VAL A 42 2.65 13.62 7.15
N SER A 43 3.59 14.51 7.51
CA SER A 43 3.45 15.33 8.72
C SER A 43 2.54 16.54 8.50
N ALA A 44 2.57 17.16 7.32
CA ALA A 44 1.59 18.19 6.96
C ALA A 44 0.15 17.65 6.94
N ASP A 45 -0.05 16.44 6.42
CA ASP A 45 -1.37 15.80 6.37
C ASP A 45 -1.89 15.31 7.74
N LYS A 46 -1.05 15.31 8.80
CA LYS A 46 -1.45 14.85 10.15
C LYS A 46 -2.30 15.87 10.90
N ASP A 47 -2.25 17.14 10.52
CA ASP A 47 -3.01 18.22 11.16
C ASP A 47 -4.44 18.36 10.59
N GLY A 48 -4.92 17.32 9.91
CA GLY A 48 -6.27 17.20 9.42
C GLY A 48 -6.35 17.49 7.93
N ASP A 49 -7.20 16.71 7.27
CA ASP A 49 -7.74 16.98 5.94
C ASP A 49 -8.28 18.42 5.96
N GLN A 50 -7.46 19.39 5.55
CA GLN A 50 -7.95 20.74 5.35
C GLN A 50 -8.94 20.63 4.21
N ASN A 51 -10.22 20.91 4.50
CA ASN A 51 -11.26 21.02 3.50
C ASN A 51 -10.68 21.72 2.27
N MET A 52 -10.70 21.04 1.11
CA MET A 52 -10.45 21.63 -0.19
C MET A 52 -11.55 22.64 -0.51
N ASN A 53 -11.54 23.76 0.20
CA ASN A 53 -12.32 24.94 -0.08
C ASN A 53 -11.55 26.20 0.32
N GLN A 54 -10.35 26.34 -0.24
CA GLN A 54 -9.81 27.63 -0.63
C GLN A 54 -8.64 27.34 -1.57
N GLY A 55 -8.89 27.61 -2.85
CA GLY A 55 -7.87 27.52 -3.87
C GLY A 55 -6.74 28.50 -3.59
N GLU A 56 -5.54 28.08 -3.94
CA GLU A 56 -4.53 28.89 -4.62
C GLU A 56 -3.38 27.95 -5.00
N ASP A 57 -3.59 27.27 -6.13
CA ASP A 57 -2.49 26.92 -7.03
C ASP A 57 -1.90 28.26 -7.50
N ALA A 58 -0.78 28.68 -6.89
CA ALA A 58 -0.06 29.89 -7.28
C ALA A 58 1.45 29.68 -7.12
N GLU A 59 2.01 28.79 -7.94
CA GLU A 59 3.24 29.06 -8.71
C GLU A 59 3.21 28.18 -9.98
N GLY A 60 2.26 28.49 -10.83
CA GLY A 60 2.09 27.95 -12.17
C GLY A 60 1.66 29.08 -13.10
N GLU A 61 2.65 29.66 -13.77
CA GLU A 61 2.62 30.28 -15.10
C GLU A 61 1.23 30.56 -15.72
N GLN A 62 0.92 31.85 -15.85
CA GLN A 62 -0.16 32.50 -16.61
C GLN A 62 -0.74 31.69 -17.79
N VAL A 63 -2.07 31.50 -17.81
CA VAL A 63 -2.95 31.80 -18.96
C VAL A 63 -4.35 32.13 -18.43
N GLU A 64 -4.85 33.34 -18.75
CA GLU A 64 -6.23 33.78 -18.53
C GLU A 64 -7.20 33.11 -19.53
N ASP A 65 -8.38 32.68 -19.09
CA ASP A 65 -9.62 32.82 -19.88
C ASP A 65 -10.88 32.74 -18.99
N ILE A 66 -11.88 33.53 -19.38
CA ILE A 66 -13.07 33.99 -18.65
C ILE A 66 -14.25 33.00 -18.79
N GLY A 67 -15.07 32.82 -17.74
CA GLY A 67 -16.32 32.04 -17.86
C GLY A 67 -17.14 31.84 -16.58
N GLU A 68 -17.77 32.92 -16.13
CA GLU A 68 -19.10 33.08 -15.49
C GLU A 68 -19.88 31.89 -14.84
N ASP A 69 -20.25 32.13 -13.57
CA ASP A 69 -21.52 31.81 -12.84
C ASP A 69 -21.98 30.36 -12.63
N THR A 70 -22.11 29.96 -11.35
CA THR A 70 -23.39 29.50 -10.74
C THR A 70 -23.16 29.17 -9.26
N ALA A 71 -23.78 29.98 -8.41
CA ALA A 71 -23.92 29.78 -6.97
C ALA A 71 -24.87 28.61 -6.65
N MET A 72 -24.56 27.81 -5.61
CA MET A 72 -25.59 27.14 -4.84
C MET A 72 -25.25 27.08 -3.36
N SER A 73 -26.01 27.88 -2.62
CA SER A 73 -26.20 27.89 -1.18
C SER A 73 -27.18 26.80 -0.73
N GLY A 74 -27.02 26.31 0.50
CA GLY A 74 -28.00 25.50 1.25
C GLY A 74 -27.36 24.22 1.79
N GLU A 75 -27.51 23.81 3.04
CA GLU A 75 -28.42 24.20 4.12
C GLU A 75 -27.82 23.62 5.41
N ALA A 76 -27.89 24.37 6.51
CA ALA A 76 -27.42 23.93 7.82
C ALA A 76 -28.50 23.06 8.48
N ASP A 77 -28.17 21.82 8.85
CA ASP A 77 -28.99 20.96 9.70
C ASP A 77 -28.33 20.83 11.07
N GLU A 78 -28.95 21.45 12.07
CA GLU A 78 -28.59 21.36 13.48
C GLU A 78 -29.07 20.01 14.05
N GLY A 79 -28.14 19.15 14.44
CA GLY A 79 -28.40 17.89 15.12
C GLY A 79 -27.57 17.76 16.40
N GLU A 80 -28.10 18.26 17.50
CA GLU A 80 -27.60 18.14 18.86
C GLU A 80 -27.42 16.66 19.28
N GLY A 81 -26.22 16.29 19.76
CA GLY A 81 -25.97 14.92 20.20
C GLY A 81 -24.52 14.68 20.65
N SER A 82 -24.07 15.38 21.69
CA SER A 82 -22.77 15.13 22.30
C SER A 82 -22.67 13.69 22.84
N THR A 83 -22.01 12.82 22.07
CA THR A 83 -21.47 11.56 22.57
C THR A 83 -20.09 11.41 21.95
N ALA A 84 -19.06 11.32 22.80
CA ALA A 84 -17.69 11.07 22.35
C ALA A 84 -17.66 9.91 21.34
N PRO A 85 -16.84 9.98 20.27
CA PRO A 85 -16.82 8.96 19.24
C PRO A 85 -16.47 7.61 19.87
N LYS A 86 -17.46 6.72 19.96
CA LYS A 86 -17.24 5.34 20.42
C LYS A 86 -16.21 4.73 19.48
N LYS A 87 -15.08 4.27 20.01
CA LYS A 87 -14.06 3.55 19.23
C LYS A 87 -14.70 2.31 18.61
N ILE A 88 -15.07 2.41 17.33
CA ILE A 88 -15.55 1.28 16.56
C ILE A 88 -14.34 0.37 16.33
N SER A 89 -14.32 -0.78 17.00
CA SER A 89 -13.30 -1.80 16.79
C SER A 89 -13.42 -2.35 15.37
N THR A 90 -12.58 -1.86 14.47
CA THR A 90 -12.43 -2.37 13.10
C THR A 90 -11.70 -3.72 13.05
N SER A 91 -11.35 -4.29 14.21
CA SER A 91 -10.70 -5.59 14.34
C SER A 91 -11.67 -6.74 14.58
N GLY A 92 -12.97 -6.55 14.31
CA GLY A 92 -13.93 -7.66 14.27
C GLY A 92 -13.46 -8.77 13.32
N PRO A 93 -13.83 -10.04 13.53
CA PRO A 93 -13.43 -11.12 12.65
C PRO A 93 -13.90 -10.79 11.23
N ARG A 94 -12.95 -10.54 10.32
CA ARG A 94 -13.22 -10.37 8.88
C ARG A 94 -13.58 -11.74 8.32
N GLY A 95 -14.80 -12.18 8.65
CA GLY A 95 -15.36 -13.43 8.18
C GLY A 95 -15.24 -13.49 6.67
N SER A 96 -14.93 -14.67 6.14
CA SER A 96 -15.15 -14.89 4.72
C SER A 96 -16.65 -15.00 4.49
N ARG A 97 -17.18 -14.40 3.41
CA ARG A 97 -18.57 -14.60 2.94
C ARG A 97 -18.97 -16.09 2.91
N ARG A 98 -18.00 -16.99 2.68
CA ARG A 98 -18.20 -18.44 2.71
C ARG A 98 -18.39 -19.01 4.11
N GLU A 99 -17.75 -18.46 5.13
CA GLU A 99 -17.94 -18.85 6.54
C GLU A 99 -19.28 -18.36 7.06
N GLU A 100 -19.71 -17.16 6.66
CA GLU A 100 -21.03 -16.60 6.99
C GLU A 100 -22.16 -17.44 6.37
N TRP A 101 -22.07 -17.78 5.09
CA TRP A 101 -23.03 -18.68 4.42
C TRP A 101 -23.07 -20.07 5.07
N ARG A 102 -21.94 -20.57 5.56
CA ARG A 102 -21.91 -21.87 6.28
C ARG A 102 -22.58 -21.76 7.64
N LYS A 103 -22.29 -20.70 8.41
CA LYS A 103 -22.94 -20.43 9.69
C LYS A 103 -24.47 -20.30 9.52
N SER A 104 -24.93 -19.57 8.50
CA SER A 104 -26.37 -19.43 8.22
C SER A 104 -27.04 -20.73 7.76
N LYS A 105 -26.26 -21.66 7.19
CA LYS A 105 -26.71 -23.01 6.83
C LYS A 105 -26.46 -24.06 7.91
N GLY A 106 -26.04 -23.66 9.13
CA GLY A 106 -25.74 -24.59 10.22
C GLY A 106 -24.57 -25.53 9.95
N LEU A 107 -23.74 -25.23 8.95
CA LEU A 107 -22.60 -26.05 8.57
C LEU A 107 -21.34 -25.62 9.36
N PRO A 108 -20.49 -26.58 9.79
CA PRO A 108 -19.29 -26.25 10.55
C PRO A 108 -18.33 -25.40 9.72
N ALA A 109 -17.50 -24.56 10.36
CA ALA A 109 -16.45 -23.82 9.67
C ALA A 109 -15.55 -24.79 8.87
N ARG A 110 -15.10 -24.38 7.67
CA ARG A 110 -14.21 -25.23 6.87
C ARG A 110 -12.92 -25.42 7.65
N SER A 111 -12.50 -26.66 7.89
CA SER A 111 -11.20 -26.92 8.51
C SER A 111 -10.11 -26.25 7.67
N LYS A 112 -9.32 -25.36 8.29
CA LYS A 112 -8.12 -24.81 7.66
C LYS A 112 -7.25 -26.03 7.31
N GLY A 113 -6.94 -26.19 6.02
CA GLY A 113 -6.63 -27.48 5.39
C GLY A 113 -5.38 -28.23 5.89
N GLY A 114 -5.40 -28.72 7.13
CA GLY A 114 -4.36 -29.53 7.76
C GLY A 114 -4.73 -31.00 7.95
N ASN A 115 -5.98 -31.42 7.72
CA ASN A 115 -6.43 -32.80 7.94
C ASN A 115 -6.77 -33.57 6.65
N ARG A 116 -6.26 -33.15 5.50
CA ARG A 116 -6.40 -33.96 4.28
C ARG A 116 -5.32 -35.03 4.31
N MET A 117 -5.69 -36.29 4.50
CA MET A 117 -4.78 -37.41 4.27
C MET A 117 -4.51 -37.54 2.77
N ASN A 118 -3.26 -37.80 2.39
CA ASN A 118 -2.92 -38.20 1.04
C ASN A 118 -3.40 -39.64 0.77
N LYS A 119 -3.28 -40.13 -0.48
CA LYS A 119 -3.63 -41.52 -0.83
C LYS A 119 -2.87 -42.58 -0.02
N HIS A 120 -1.78 -42.19 0.65
CA HIS A 120 -0.94 -43.06 1.49
C HIS A 120 -1.26 -42.95 2.99
N GLY A 121 -2.36 -42.27 3.38
CA GLY A 121 -2.78 -42.16 4.78
C GLY A 121 -1.98 -41.16 5.63
N VAL A 122 -1.04 -40.41 5.04
CA VAL A 122 -0.23 -39.40 5.73
C VAL A 122 -0.88 -38.03 5.60
N ILE A 123 -0.77 -37.20 6.64
CA ILE A 123 -1.22 -35.80 6.64
C ILE A 123 -0.58 -35.07 5.45
N ALA A 124 -1.38 -34.64 4.49
CA ALA A 124 -0.88 -33.93 3.31
C ALA A 124 -0.37 -32.55 3.72
N SER A 125 0.93 -32.32 3.54
CA SER A 125 1.53 -31.01 3.75
C SER A 125 0.92 -30.01 2.76
N SER A 126 0.47 -28.86 3.26
CA SER A 126 -0.06 -27.77 2.42
C SER A 126 1.03 -27.14 1.53
N LYS A 127 2.29 -27.35 1.88
CA LYS A 127 3.47 -26.95 1.13
C LYS A 127 4.10 -28.19 0.51
N ARG A 128 4.19 -28.24 -0.82
CA ARG A 128 5.07 -29.21 -1.49
C ARG A 128 6.48 -29.00 -0.95
N SER A 129 7.04 -30.01 -0.28
CA SER A 129 8.45 -30.03 0.11
C SER A 129 9.29 -29.71 -1.14
N GLY A 130 10.23 -28.77 -1.01
CA GLY A 130 11.11 -28.38 -2.12
C GLY A 130 10.61 -27.28 -3.07
N ARG A 131 9.37 -26.78 -2.96
CA ARG A 131 8.94 -25.62 -3.77
C ARG A 131 9.30 -24.32 -3.06
N THR A 132 10.24 -23.56 -3.63
CA THR A 132 10.62 -22.25 -3.11
C THR A 132 9.40 -21.32 -3.06
N LYS A 133 9.21 -20.63 -1.92
CA LYS A 133 8.12 -19.67 -1.74
C LYS A 133 8.32 -18.56 -2.76
N ARG A 134 7.43 -18.46 -3.76
CA ARG A 134 7.42 -17.32 -4.69
C ARG A 134 7.18 -16.07 -3.84
N ARG A 135 8.23 -15.25 -3.68
CA ARG A 135 8.13 -13.92 -3.10
C ARG A 135 7.24 -13.12 -4.05
N ARG A 136 6.09 -12.68 -3.55
CA ARG A 136 5.31 -11.61 -4.15
C ARG A 136 5.81 -10.31 -3.54
#